data_AF-A0A250Y952-F1
#
_entry.id   AF-A0A250Y952-F1
#
_cell.length_a   1.000
_cell.length_b   1.000
_cell.length_c   1.000
_cell.angle_alpha   90.00
_cell.angle_beta   90.00
_cell.angle_gamma   90.00
#
_symmetry.space_group_name_H-M   'P 1'
#
loop_
_entity.id
_entity.type
_entity.pdbx_description
1 polymer ?
#
loop_
_entity_poly.entity_id
_entity_poly.type
_entity_poly.pdbx_seq_one_letter_code
_entity_poly.pdbx_strand_id
1 'polypeptide(L)'
;MDVSNDLARVCYSPDFEKLKPEYLEQLPGMMKLFSEFLGKRQWFVGNKITFVDFLAYDVLDLHRIFEPKCLDAFPNLRDFLSRFEGLKKISAYIKTNRFLPKPLYTKVATWGNK
;
A
#
# COMPACT_ATOMS: atom_id res chain seq x y z
N MET A 1 -14.49 7.44 -3.64
CA MET A 1 -13.87 6.14 -3.35
C MET A 1 -12.44 6.42 -2.93
N ASP A 2 -11.88 5.69 -1.97
CA ASP A 2 -10.46 5.84 -1.62
C ASP A 2 -9.59 4.91 -2.48
N VAL A 3 -8.27 5.09 -2.40
CA VAL A 3 -7.30 4.43 -3.29
C VAL A 3 -7.33 2.90 -3.14
N SER A 4 -7.59 2.37 -1.94
CA SER A 4 -7.75 0.93 -1.71
C SER A 4 -9.01 0.37 -2.36
N ASN A 5 -10.14 1.06 -2.25
CA ASN A 5 -11.38 0.64 -2.91
C ASN A 5 -11.27 0.70 -4.45
N ASP A 6 -10.52 1.65 -4.99
CA ASP A 6 -10.27 1.74 -6.44
C ASP A 6 -9.48 0.52 -6.95
N LEU A 7 -8.43 0.09 -6.23
CA LEU A 7 -7.73 -1.16 -6.55
C LEU A 7 -8.61 -2.38 -6.37
N ALA A 8 -9.39 -2.43 -5.28
CA ALA A 8 -10.31 -3.53 -5.03
C ALA A 8 -11.30 -3.71 -6.19
N ARG A 9 -11.87 -2.63 -6.73
CA ARG A 9 -12.75 -2.67 -7.90
C ARG A 9 -12.10 -3.40 -9.09
N VAL A 10 -10.81 -3.14 -9.34
CA VAL A 10 -10.05 -3.82 -10.39
C VAL A 10 -9.85 -5.30 -10.03
N CYS A 11 -9.39 -5.60 -8.81
CA CYS A 11 -9.08 -6.96 -8.36
C CYS A 11 -10.30 -7.90 -8.24
N TYR A 12 -11.50 -7.37 -8.01
CA TYR A 12 -12.75 -8.14 -7.96
C TYR A 12 -13.44 -8.26 -9.33
N SER A 13 -12.98 -7.54 -10.35
CA SER A 13 -13.60 -7.57 -11.67
C SER A 13 -13.29 -8.87 -12.42
N PRO A 14 -14.25 -9.49 -13.13
CA PRO A 14 -13.96 -10.58 -14.06
C PRO A 14 -13.10 -10.11 -15.25
N ASP A 15 -13.09 -8.80 -15.54
CA ASP A 15 -12.26 -8.17 -16.58
C ASP A 15 -10.90 -7.67 -16.04
N PHE A 16 -10.40 -8.23 -14.93
CA PHE A 16 -9.15 -7.82 -14.28
C PHE A 16 -7.99 -7.58 -15.26
N GLU A 17 -7.72 -8.53 -16.17
CA GLU A 17 -6.61 -8.44 -17.13
C GLU A 17 -6.76 -7.26 -18.12
N LYS A 18 -7.99 -6.83 -18.40
CA LYS A 18 -8.25 -5.66 -19.27
C LYS A 18 -8.14 -4.34 -18.51
N LEU A 19 -8.53 -4.33 -17.24
CA LEU A 19 -8.55 -3.13 -16.39
C LEU A 19 -7.19 -2.83 -15.76
N LYS A 20 -6.37 -3.85 -15.52
CA LYS A 20 -5.07 -3.71 -14.87
C LYS A 20 -4.14 -2.72 -15.59
N PRO A 21 -3.97 -2.74 -16.93
CA PRO A 21 -3.09 -1.79 -17.61
C PRO A 21 -3.47 -0.32 -17.37
N GLU A 22 -4.76 0.00 -17.47
CA GLU A 22 -5.27 1.35 -17.21
C GLU A 22 -5.01 1.78 -15.75
N TYR A 23 -5.22 0.88 -14.80
CA TYR A 23 -4.93 1.15 -13.39
C TYR A 23 -3.44 1.42 -13.16
N LEU A 24 -2.56 0.64 -13.79
CA LEU A 24 -1.10 0.81 -13.68
C LEU A 24 -0.62 2.12 -14.31
N GLU A 25 -1.29 2.64 -15.33
CA GLU A 25 -0.97 3.95 -15.92
C GLU A 25 -1.25 5.11 -14.93
N GLN A 26 -2.32 4.99 -14.13
CA GLN A 26 -2.72 6.01 -13.15
C GLN A 26 -1.94 5.92 -11.83
N LEU A 27 -1.43 4.73 -11.48
CA LEU A 27 -0.79 4.43 -10.22
C LEU A 27 0.38 5.38 -9.85
N PRO A 28 1.32 5.74 -10.76
CA PRO A 28 2.38 6.70 -10.46
C PRO A 28 1.85 8.07 -10.04
N GLY A 29 0.75 8.53 -10.64
CA GLY A 29 0.08 9.77 -10.27
C GLY A 29 -0.48 9.72 -8.84
N MET A 30 -1.10 8.60 -8.46
CA MET A 30 -1.58 8.40 -7.09
C MET A 30 -0.43 8.37 -6.08
N MET A 31 0.64 7.62 -6.35
CA MET A 31 1.81 7.55 -5.47
C MET A 31 2.51 8.90 -5.33
N LYS A 32 2.54 9.71 -6.40
CA LYS A 32 3.06 11.08 -6.36
C LYS A 32 2.30 11.95 -5.36
N LEU A 33 0.96 11.87 -5.30
CA LEU A 33 0.17 12.64 -4.34
C LEU A 33 0.51 12.28 -2.88
N PHE A 34 0.66 10.97 -2.57
CA PHE A 34 1.12 10.55 -1.25
C PHE A 34 2.53 11.06 -0.94
N SER A 35 3.44 10.96 -1.91
CA SER A 35 4.83 11.41 -1.77
C SER A 35 4.91 12.91 -1.50
N GLU A 36 4.18 13.73 -2.26
CA GLU A 36 4.13 15.19 -2.08
C GLU A 36 3.51 15.56 -0.73
N PHE A 37 2.44 14.87 -0.34
CA PHE A 37 1.77 15.13 0.93
C PHE A 37 2.64 14.78 2.13
N LEU A 38 3.32 13.62 2.12
CA LEU A 38 4.30 13.27 3.15
C LEU A 38 5.45 14.29 3.16
N GLY A 39 5.96 14.63 1.98
CA GLY A 39 7.05 15.58 1.81
C GLY A 39 8.31 15.14 2.56
N LYS A 40 8.78 16.00 3.46
CA LYS A 40 9.95 15.76 4.33
C LYS A 40 9.59 15.30 5.75
N ARG A 41 8.30 15.10 6.04
CA ARG A 41 7.85 14.71 7.38
C ARG A 41 8.23 13.26 7.65
N GLN A 42 8.40 12.93 8.93
CA GLN A 42 8.69 11.56 9.34
C GLN A 42 7.44 10.66 9.21
N TRP A 43 6.28 11.23 9.53
CA TRP A 43 4.95 10.61 9.53
C TRP A 43 3.96 11.53 8.81
N PHE A 44 2.83 10.99 8.37
CA PHE A 44 1.82 11.73 7.60
C PHE A 44 1.24 12.94 8.37
N VAL A 45 1.23 12.89 9.70
CA VAL A 45 0.80 14.01 10.58
C VAL A 45 1.99 14.62 11.34
N GLY A 46 3.16 14.71 10.68
CA GLY A 46 4.33 15.41 11.22
C GLY A 46 5.37 14.50 11.86
N ASN A 47 5.74 14.77 13.11
CA ASN A 47 6.88 14.12 13.77
C ASN A 47 6.49 13.00 14.73
N LYS A 48 5.19 12.82 14.98
CA LYS A 48 4.67 11.73 15.82
C LYS A 48 3.82 10.82 14.96
N ILE A 49 4.00 9.51 15.15
CA ILE A 49 3.14 8.52 14.53
C ILE A 49 1.71 8.66 15.07
N THR A 50 0.74 8.49 14.19
CA THR A 50 -0.69 8.46 14.50
C THR A 50 -1.33 7.26 13.82
N PHE A 51 -2.63 7.03 14.06
CA PHE A 51 -3.33 5.91 13.44
C PHE A 51 -3.37 6.03 11.90
N VAL A 52 -3.31 7.24 11.33
CA VAL A 52 -3.34 7.41 9.87
C VAL A 52 -2.09 6.84 9.19
N ASP A 53 -0.96 6.75 9.90
CA ASP A 53 0.25 6.12 9.36
C ASP A 53 0.08 4.60 9.20
N PHE A 54 -0.79 3.97 10.00
CA PHE A 54 -1.13 2.56 9.83
C PHE A 54 -2.00 2.36 8.58
N LEU A 55 -2.95 3.26 8.35
CA LEU A 55 -3.79 3.24 7.14
C LEU A 55 -2.95 3.52 5.88
N ALA A 56 -2.05 4.50 5.95
CA ALA A 56 -1.15 4.82 4.85
C ALA A 56 -0.18 3.66 4.57
N TYR A 57 0.35 3.01 5.60
CA TYR A 57 1.17 1.80 5.43
C TYR A 57 0.38 0.70 4.72
N ASP A 58 -0.83 0.38 5.18
CA ASP A 58 -1.66 -0.68 4.59
C ASP A 58 -1.96 -0.41 3.11
N VAL A 59 -2.35 0.82 2.77
CA VAL A 59 -2.59 1.22 1.38
C VAL A 59 -1.31 1.15 0.55
N LEU A 60 -0.18 1.69 1.02
CA LEU A 60 1.06 1.68 0.25
C LEU A 60 1.63 0.26 0.09
N ASP A 61 1.53 -0.58 1.12
CA ASP A 61 1.97 -1.98 1.07
C ASP A 61 1.08 -2.79 0.11
N LEU A 62 -0.23 -2.57 0.12
CA LEU A 62 -1.16 -3.16 -0.84
C LEU A 62 -0.72 -2.88 -2.29
N HIS A 63 -0.37 -1.63 -2.60
CA HIS A 63 0.11 -1.26 -3.95
C HIS A 63 1.51 -1.78 -4.25
N ARG A 64 2.40 -1.87 -3.24
CA ARG A 64 3.71 -2.51 -3.36
C ARG A 64 3.57 -4.00 -3.67
N ILE A 65 2.59 -4.69 -3.10
CA ILE A 65 2.33 -6.11 -3.40
C ILE A 65 1.72 -6.25 -4.81
N PHE A 66 0.87 -5.32 -5.22
CA PHE A 66 0.24 -5.32 -6.53
C PHE A 66 1.22 -5.04 -7.68
N GLU A 67 2.06 -4.01 -7.52
CA GLU A 67 3.10 -3.60 -8.46
C GLU A 67 4.39 -3.28 -7.69
N PRO A 68 5.34 -4.23 -7.58
CA PRO A 68 6.53 -4.09 -6.73
C PRO A 68 7.40 -2.86 -6.96
N LYS A 69 7.36 -2.28 -8.17
CA LYS A 69 8.17 -1.12 -8.53
C LYS A 69 7.42 0.21 -8.41
N CYS A 70 6.16 0.21 -7.96
CA CYS A 70 5.34 1.42 -7.94
C CYS A 70 5.89 2.54 -7.04
N LEU A 71 6.78 2.20 -6.09
CA LEU A 71 7.40 3.14 -5.17
C LEU A 71 8.85 3.53 -5.53
N ASP A 72 9.44 2.98 -6.59
CA ASP A 72 10.86 3.20 -6.91
C ASP A 72 11.18 4.67 -7.23
N ALA A 73 10.23 5.39 -7.82
CA ALA A 73 10.34 6.82 -8.09
C ALA A 73 10.12 7.71 -6.86
N PHE A 74 9.74 7.15 -5.70
CA PHE A 74 9.33 7.89 -4.51
C PHE A 74 10.13 7.44 -3.27
N PRO A 75 11.41 7.87 -3.14
CA PRO A 75 12.27 7.43 -2.04
C PRO A 75 11.68 7.70 -0.65
N ASN A 76 11.00 8.83 -0.46
CA ASN A 76 10.37 9.17 0.82
C ASN A 76 9.25 8.19 1.23
N LEU A 77 8.51 7.63 0.27
CA LEU A 77 7.52 6.58 0.55
C LEU A 77 8.22 5.28 0.91
N ARG A 78 9.27 4.88 0.18
CA ARG A 78 10.07 3.69 0.54
C ARG A 78 10.66 3.79 1.94
N ASP A 79 11.18 4.97 2.30
CA ASP A 79 11.69 5.26 3.63
C ASP A 79 10.58 5.20 4.69
N PHE A 80 9.38 5.67 4.37
CA PHE A 80 8.21 5.56 5.25
C PHE A 80 7.86 4.09 5.55
N LEU A 81 7.76 3.22 4.53
CA LEU A 81 7.48 1.79 4.75
C LEU A 81 8.57 1.14 5.61
N SER A 82 9.85 1.36 5.27
CA SER A 82 10.98 0.83 6.04
C SER A 82 10.97 1.28 7.50
N ARG A 83 10.66 2.56 7.73
CA ARG A 83 10.54 3.13 9.08
C ARG A 83 9.38 2.53 9.87
N PHE A 84 8.24 2.32 9.23
CA PHE A 84 7.05 1.72 9.84
C PHE A 84 7.31 0.25 10.22
N GLU A 85 7.84 -0.56 9.30
CA GLU A 85 8.20 -1.96 9.53
C GLU A 85 9.31 -2.10 10.59
N GLY A 86 10.19 -1.09 10.70
CA GLY A 86 11.26 -1.00 11.70
C GLY A 86 10.81 -0.65 13.12
N LEU A 87 9.55 -0.25 13.33
CA LEU A 87 9.06 0.04 14.69
C LEU A 87 9.13 -1.23 15.55
N LYS A 88 9.74 -1.13 16.74
CA LYS A 88 10.04 -2.30 17.61
C LYS A 88 8.87 -3.30 17.74
N LYS A 89 7.66 -2.80 18.00
CA LYS A 89 6.47 -3.66 18.16
C LYS A 89 5.94 -4.21 16.83
N ILE A 90 6.05 -3.45 15.74
CA ILE A 90 5.64 -3.87 14.40
C ILE A 90 6.61 -4.93 13.85
N SER A 91 7.91 -4.66 13.91
CA SER A 91 8.96 -5.61 13.52
C SER A 91 8.86 -6.93 14.28
N ALA A 92 8.54 -6.88 15.58
CA ALA A 92 8.30 -8.06 16.38
C ALA A 92 7.02 -8.80 15.93
N TYR A 93 5.93 -8.08 15.64
CA TYR A 93 4.65 -8.64 15.21
C TYR A 93 4.73 -9.34 13.85
N ILE A 94 5.35 -8.70 12.85
CA ILE A 94 5.50 -9.22 11.48
C ILE A 94 6.22 -10.58 11.45
N LYS A 95 7.07 -10.86 12.45
CA LYS A 95 7.81 -12.12 12.58
C LYS A 95 7.02 -13.24 13.27
N THR A 96 5.80 -12.96 13.73
CA THR A 96 4.95 -13.96 14.42
C THR A 96 4.03 -14.69 13.46
N ASN A 97 3.58 -15.88 13.84
CA ASN A 97 2.53 -16.62 13.13
C ASN A 97 1.14 -15.96 13.15
N ARG A 98 0.96 -14.87 13.92
CA ARG A 98 -0.27 -14.08 13.95
C ARG A 98 -0.31 -13.03 12.83
N PHE A 99 0.83 -12.70 12.25
CA PHE A 99 0.88 -11.78 11.12
C PHE A 99 0.32 -12.46 9.87
N LEU A 100 -0.66 -11.82 9.23
CA LEU A 100 -1.36 -12.34 8.07
C LEU A 100 -1.24 -11.33 6.91
N PRO A 101 -0.19 -11.43 6.07
CA PRO A 101 -0.01 -10.53 4.93
C PRO A 101 -0.86 -10.92 3.71
N LYS A 102 -1.38 -12.16 3.69
CA LYS A 102 -2.18 -12.73 2.61
C LYS A 102 -3.19 -13.74 3.18
N PRO A 103 -4.33 -13.98 2.50
CA PRO A 103 -4.79 -13.31 1.28
C PRO A 103 -5.16 -11.84 1.52
N LEU A 104 -5.02 -10.99 0.50
CA LEU A 104 -5.35 -9.56 0.56
C LEU A 104 -6.87 -9.33 0.44
N TYR A 105 -7.52 -10.12 -0.41
CA TYR A 105 -8.94 -10.03 -0.69
C TYR A 105 -9.64 -11.36 -0.44
N THR A 106 -10.97 -11.34 -0.45
CA THR A 106 -11.78 -12.55 -0.26
C THR A 106 -11.63 -13.50 -1.46
N LYS A 107 -12.08 -14.75 -1.28
CA LYS A 107 -11.92 -15.83 -2.28
C LYS A 107 -12.51 -15.52 -3.65
N VAL A 108 -13.50 -14.63 -3.72
CA VAL A 108 -14.19 -14.27 -4.97
C VAL A 108 -13.46 -13.21 -5.80
N ALA A 109 -12.39 -12.60 -5.26
CA ALA A 109 -11.55 -11.71 -6.05
C ALA A 109 -10.78 -12.49 -7.12
N THR A 110 -10.59 -11.86 -8.28
CA THR A 110 -9.79 -12.38 -9.39
C THR A 110 -8.29 -12.34 -9.05
N TRP A 111 -7.85 -11.31 -8.33
CA TRP A 111 -6.46 -11.16 -7.87
C TRP A 111 -6.40 -10.95 -6.35
N GLY A 112 -5.31 -11.41 -5.71
CA GLY A 112 -5.07 -11.21 -4.27
C GLY A 112 -5.93 -12.09 -3.35
N ASN A 113 -6.63 -13.08 -3.92
CA ASN A 113 -7.48 -14.03 -3.20
C ASN A 113 -6.72 -15.20 -2.54
N LYS A 114 -5.38 -15.18 -2.60
CA LYS A 114 -4.48 -16.21 -2.07
C LYS A 114 -3.31 -15.58 -1.32
#